data_AF-A0A822FGA1-F1
#
_entry.id   AF-A0A822FGA1-F1
#
_cell.length_a   1.000
_cell.length_b   1.000
_cell.length_c   1.000
_cell.angle_alpha   90.00
_cell.angle_beta   90.00
_cell.angle_gamma   90.00
#
_symmetry.space_group_name_H-M   'P 1'
#
loop_
_entity.id
_entity.type
_entity.pdbx_description
1 polymer ?
#
loop_
_entity_poly.entity_id
_entity_poly.type
_entity_poly.pdbx_seq_one_letter_code
_entity_poly.pdbx_strand_id
1 'polypeptide(L)'
;RSWAIFWHKYSTNDDPRNDSCSIDWCGCLKAARDGTPYDHTPYALPRPVLDAIKPVFDNLCSRKSLACVVDASSQNANEGCHSLVWLMSLKHKVSSGTTLEIACHLAIIIFNDGYFALGKTIQIFSEAFLIIIEMFDIY
;
A
#
# COMPACT_ATOMS: atom_id res chain seq x y z
N ARG A 1 13.65 -7.52 -6.92
CA ARG A 1 13.50 -6.34 -7.81
C ARG A 1 14.10 -5.07 -7.21
N SER A 2 13.95 -4.78 -5.91
CA SER A 2 14.45 -3.53 -5.31
C SER A 2 15.96 -3.33 -5.48
N TRP A 3 16.80 -4.36 -5.25
CA TRP A 3 18.24 -4.26 -5.51
C TRP A 3 18.61 -3.96 -6.97
N ALA A 4 17.80 -4.38 -7.94
CA ALA A 4 18.05 -4.06 -9.34
C ALA A 4 17.95 -2.55 -9.61
N ILE A 5 17.08 -1.84 -8.88
CA ILE A 5 16.96 -0.37 -8.99
C ILE A 5 18.20 0.30 -8.41
N PHE A 6 18.69 -0.16 -7.26
CA PHE A 6 19.90 0.36 -6.64
C PHE A 6 21.10 0.23 -7.60
N TRP A 7 21.32 -0.98 -8.13
CA TRP A 7 22.43 -1.23 -9.06
C TRP A 7 22.27 -0.50 -10.38
N HIS A 8 21.04 -0.37 -10.89
CA HIS A 8 20.76 0.46 -12.05
C HIS A 8 21.17 1.92 -11.84
N LYS A 9 20.91 2.49 -10.66
CA LYS A 9 21.32 3.86 -10.29
C LYS A 9 22.80 3.99 -9.92
N TYR A 10 23.44 2.88 -9.54
CA TYR A 10 24.87 2.79 -9.31
C TYR A 10 25.67 2.71 -10.63
N SER A 11 25.06 2.19 -11.68
CA SER A 11 25.67 1.96 -12.99
C SER A 11 26.23 3.24 -13.60
N THR A 12 27.46 3.17 -14.11
CA THR A 12 28.14 4.25 -14.84
C THR A 12 28.60 3.74 -16.20
N ASN A 13 29.12 4.62 -17.06
CA ASN A 13 29.69 4.19 -18.34
C ASN A 13 30.93 3.30 -18.14
N ASP A 14 31.73 3.59 -17.11
CA ASP A 14 32.97 2.85 -16.80
C ASP A 14 32.73 1.58 -15.98
N ASP A 15 31.66 1.56 -15.16
CA ASP A 15 31.23 0.41 -14.37
C ASP A 15 29.72 0.16 -14.56
N PRO A 16 29.33 -0.52 -15.65
CA PRO A 16 27.94 -0.85 -15.92
C PRO A 16 27.45 -1.95 -14.97
N ARG A 17 26.31 -1.71 -14.30
CA ARG A 17 25.69 -2.62 -13.31
C ARG A 17 24.24 -2.94 -13.68
N ASN A 18 24.04 -3.47 -14.88
CA ASN A 18 22.72 -3.75 -15.46
C ASN A 18 22.31 -5.24 -15.40
N ASP A 19 23.10 -6.10 -14.74
CA ASP A 19 22.89 -7.57 -14.69
C ASP A 19 21.51 -8.00 -14.19
N SER A 20 20.93 -7.24 -13.26
CA SER A 20 19.63 -7.53 -12.66
C SER A 20 18.47 -6.77 -13.33
N CYS A 21 18.74 -6.04 -14.41
CA CYS A 21 17.74 -5.24 -15.11
C CYS A 21 16.90 -6.08 -16.08
N SER A 22 15.68 -5.60 -16.41
CA SER A 22 14.92 -6.08 -17.57
C SER A 22 15.04 -5.09 -18.72
N ILE A 23 15.01 -5.60 -19.95
CA ILE A 23 14.96 -4.78 -21.17
C ILE A 23 13.71 -3.91 -21.24
N ASP A 24 12.61 -4.26 -20.55
CA ASP A 24 11.35 -3.50 -20.60
C ASP A 24 11.52 -2.06 -20.10
N TRP A 25 12.43 -1.85 -19.15
CA TRP A 25 12.60 -0.57 -18.47
C TRP A 25 14.04 -0.04 -18.48
N CYS A 26 15.05 -0.88 -18.71
CA CYS A 26 16.45 -0.44 -18.69
C CYS A 26 16.90 0.14 -20.03
N GLY A 27 17.19 1.44 -20.08
CA GLY A 27 17.67 2.12 -21.28
C GLY A 27 18.97 1.53 -21.84
N CYS A 28 19.89 1.12 -20.96
CA CYS A 28 21.16 0.50 -21.36
C CYS A 28 20.94 -0.83 -22.11
N LEU A 29 20.06 -1.70 -21.61
CA LEU A 29 19.74 -2.97 -22.27
C LEU A 29 18.98 -2.76 -23.59
N LYS A 30 18.10 -1.75 -23.66
CA LYS A 30 17.41 -1.39 -24.91
C LYS A 30 18.41 -0.90 -25.97
N ALA A 31 19.33 -0.02 -25.57
CA ALA A 31 20.35 0.50 -26.45
C ALA A 31 21.30 -0.61 -26.95
N ALA A 32 21.70 -1.53 -26.05
CA ALA A 32 22.49 -2.70 -26.42
C ALA A 32 21.76 -3.61 -27.44
N ARG A 33 20.45 -3.84 -27.28
CA ARG A 33 19.64 -4.57 -28.27
C ARG A 33 19.58 -3.85 -29.62
N ASP A 34 19.36 -2.54 -29.58
CA ASP A 34 19.17 -1.72 -30.78
C ASP A 34 20.49 -1.31 -31.46
N GLY A 35 21.63 -1.68 -30.86
CA GLY A 35 22.96 -1.29 -31.34
C GLY A 35 23.21 0.22 -31.26
N THR A 36 22.52 0.93 -30.36
CA THR A 36 22.66 2.37 -30.18
C THR A 36 23.54 2.70 -28.97
N PRO A 37 24.25 3.83 -28.96
CA PRO A 37 25.02 4.25 -27.80
C PRO A 37 24.11 4.62 -26.63
N TYR A 38 24.57 4.37 -25.41
CA TYR A 38 23.89 4.74 -24.17
C TYR A 38 24.82 5.47 -23.23
N ASP A 39 24.35 6.56 -22.64
CA ASP A 39 25.07 7.32 -21.62
C ASP A 39 24.37 7.20 -20.26
N HIS A 40 25.10 6.66 -19.28
CA HIS A 40 24.66 6.51 -17.91
C HIS A 40 24.71 7.82 -17.11
N THR A 41 25.50 8.81 -17.55
CA THR A 41 25.80 10.05 -16.79
C THR A 41 24.56 10.81 -16.32
N PRO A 42 23.49 10.99 -17.13
CA PRO A 42 22.30 11.73 -16.69
C PRO A 42 21.46 11.01 -15.63
N TYR A 43 21.69 9.70 -15.44
CA TYR A 43 20.79 8.83 -14.67
C TYR A 43 21.43 8.22 -13.43
N ALA A 44 22.76 8.19 -13.37
CA ALA A 44 23.54 7.69 -12.25
C ALA A 44 23.42 8.63 -11.04
N LEU A 45 23.25 8.06 -9.84
CA LEU A 45 23.25 8.84 -8.61
C LEU A 45 24.68 9.02 -8.07
N PRO A 46 24.99 10.15 -7.42
CA PRO A 46 26.28 10.33 -6.76
C PRO A 46 26.53 9.25 -5.70
N ARG A 47 27.79 8.80 -5.57
CA ARG A 47 28.18 7.76 -4.61
C ARG A 47 27.74 8.06 -3.16
N PRO A 48 27.90 9.29 -2.62
CA PRO A 48 27.45 9.57 -1.26
C PRO A 48 25.94 9.39 -1.06
N VAL A 49 25.13 9.66 -2.10
CA VAL A 49 23.67 9.44 -2.05
C VAL A 49 23.38 7.94 -2.04
N LEU A 50 24.05 7.17 -2.89
CA LEU A 50 23.91 5.71 -2.94
C LEU A 50 24.30 5.08 -1.60
N ASP A 51 25.40 5.50 -1.00
CA ASP A 51 25.85 5.00 0.30
C ASP A 51 24.86 5.34 1.41
N ALA A 52 24.29 6.55 1.40
CA ALA A 52 23.28 6.95 2.37
C ALA A 52 21.97 6.15 2.26
N ILE A 53 21.54 5.79 1.04
CA ILE A 53 20.28 5.05 0.82
C ILE A 53 20.46 3.54 0.84
N LYS A 54 21.69 3.01 0.73
CA LYS A 54 21.95 1.56 0.73
C LYS A 54 21.32 0.83 1.93
N PRO A 55 21.41 1.32 3.18
CA PRO A 55 20.76 0.68 4.33
C PRO A 55 19.23 0.57 4.18
N VAL A 56 18.61 1.49 3.43
CA VAL A 56 17.16 1.43 3.15
C VAL A 56 16.84 0.23 2.25
N PHE A 57 17.66 -0.02 1.22
CA PHE A 57 17.51 -1.19 0.36
C PHE A 57 17.78 -2.49 1.13
N ASP A 58 18.78 -2.52 2.01
CA ASP A 58 19.05 -3.65 2.91
C ASP A 58 17.82 -3.97 3.79
N ASN A 59 17.22 -2.94 4.39
CA ASN A 59 16.05 -3.12 5.24
C ASN A 59 14.81 -3.57 4.44
N LEU A 60 14.53 -2.94 3.29
CA LEU A 60 13.41 -3.29 2.41
C LEU A 60 13.51 -4.72 1.87
N CYS A 61 14.72 -5.22 1.62
CA CYS A 61 14.97 -6.57 1.17
C CYS A 61 15.30 -7.55 2.30
N SER A 62 15.19 -7.14 3.56
CA SER A 62 15.43 -8.03 4.69
C SER A 62 14.40 -9.14 4.74
N ARG A 63 14.80 -10.32 5.26
CA ARG A 63 13.86 -11.45 5.46
C ARG A 63 12.65 -11.05 6.29
N LYS A 64 12.85 -10.18 7.29
CA LYS A 64 11.76 -9.68 8.15
C LYS A 64 10.76 -8.87 7.32
N SER A 65 11.22 -7.90 6.55
CA SER A 65 10.35 -7.06 5.70
C SER A 65 9.63 -7.89 4.65
N LEU A 66 10.33 -8.83 4.01
CA LEU A 66 9.72 -9.72 3.01
C LEU A 66 8.67 -10.66 3.63
N ALA A 67 8.93 -11.22 4.82
CA ALA A 67 7.95 -12.03 5.54
C ALA A 67 6.69 -11.21 5.85
N CYS A 68 6.82 -9.96 6.31
CA CYS A 68 5.66 -9.10 6.54
C CYS A 68 4.85 -8.81 5.28
N VAL A 69 5.49 -8.71 4.10
CA VAL A 69 4.76 -8.55 2.82
C VAL A 69 4.01 -9.83 2.44
N VAL A 70 4.64 -10.99 2.60
CA VAL A 70 4.04 -12.30 2.31
C VAL A 70 2.85 -12.57 3.23
N ASP A 71 2.98 -12.23 4.51
CA ASP A 71 1.95 -12.42 5.53
C ASP A 71 0.88 -11.31 5.50
N ALA A 72 0.86 -10.46 4.46
CA ALA A 72 -0.01 -9.29 4.32
C ALA A 72 -0.01 -8.35 5.56
N SER A 73 1.02 -8.46 6.39
CA SER A 73 1.11 -7.83 7.72
C SER A 73 1.56 -6.37 7.64
N SER A 74 1.98 -5.90 6.47
CA SER A 74 2.51 -4.54 6.26
C SER A 74 1.58 -3.62 5.46
N GLN A 75 0.26 -3.79 5.56
CA GLN A 75 -0.60 -2.65 5.26
C GLN A 75 -0.48 -1.70 6.46
N ASN A 76 -0.02 -0.47 6.21
CA ASN A 76 -0.06 0.59 7.21
C ASN A 76 -1.47 0.57 7.82
N ALA A 77 -1.59 0.31 9.12
CA ALA A 77 -2.90 0.13 9.76
C ALA A 77 -3.83 1.33 9.50
N ASN A 78 -3.25 2.53 9.39
CA ASN A 78 -4.00 3.73 9.02
C ASN A 78 -4.48 3.69 7.57
N GLU A 79 -3.69 3.18 6.63
CA GLU A 79 -4.13 2.99 5.23
C GLU A 79 -5.20 1.92 5.10
N GLY A 80 -5.07 0.80 5.83
CA GLY A 80 -6.09 -0.25 5.86
C GLY A 80 -7.42 0.27 6.41
N CYS A 81 -7.41 0.91 7.57
CA CYS A 81 -8.60 1.48 8.18
C CYS A 81 -9.21 2.61 7.33
N HIS A 82 -8.39 3.56 6.86
CA HIS A 82 -8.87 4.62 5.97
C HIS A 82 -9.47 4.07 4.68
N SER A 83 -8.90 2.99 4.11
CA SER A 83 -9.46 2.38 2.90
C SER A 83 -10.90 1.89 3.12
N LEU A 84 -11.22 1.34 4.30
CA LEU A 84 -12.59 0.97 4.66
C LEU A 84 -13.50 2.20 4.79
N VAL A 85 -13.04 3.27 5.43
CA VAL A 85 -13.81 4.54 5.52
C VAL A 85 -14.16 5.04 4.12
N TRP A 86 -13.18 5.07 3.21
CA TRP A 86 -13.38 5.60 1.85
C TRP A 86 -14.16 4.66 0.93
N LEU A 87 -14.19 3.36 1.25
CA LEU A 87 -15.07 2.40 0.58
C LEU A 87 -16.54 2.69 0.91
N MET A 88 -16.84 3.08 2.14
CA MET A 88 -18.20 3.37 2.60
C MET A 88 -18.64 4.82 2.35
N SER A 89 -17.73 5.78 2.54
CA SER A 89 -17.92 7.21 2.27
C SER A 89 -17.00 7.63 1.13
N LEU A 90 -17.49 7.51 -0.10
CA LEU A 90 -16.71 7.79 -1.30
C LEU A 90 -16.18 9.23 -1.30
N LYS A 91 -14.85 9.39 -1.39
CA LYS A 91 -14.16 10.70 -1.40
C LYS A 91 -14.68 11.70 -2.44
N HIS A 92 -15.19 11.20 -3.56
CA HIS A 92 -15.63 12.02 -4.69
C HIS A 92 -17.11 12.43 -4.61
N LYS A 93 -17.84 11.99 -3.57
CA LYS A 93 -19.23 12.38 -3.32
C LYS A 93 -19.31 13.15 -2.02
N VAL A 94 -20.08 14.24 -2.03
CA VAL A 94 -20.42 14.96 -0.80
C VAL A 94 -21.19 13.99 0.10
N SER A 95 -20.56 13.60 1.20
CA SER A 95 -21.17 12.78 2.24
C SER A 95 -21.62 13.71 3.37
N SER A 96 -22.77 13.43 3.97
CA SER A 96 -23.17 14.13 5.19
C SER A 96 -22.19 13.81 6.33
N GLY A 97 -22.06 14.70 7.33
CA GLY A 97 -21.24 14.42 8.51
C GLY A 97 -21.65 13.12 9.21
N THR A 98 -22.96 12.87 9.29
CA THR A 98 -23.53 11.63 9.83
C THR A 98 -23.11 10.39 9.02
N THR A 99 -23.09 10.47 7.68
CA THR A 99 -22.65 9.35 6.82
C THR A 99 -21.18 9.03 7.06
N LEU A 100 -20.33 10.06 7.17
CA LEU A 100 -18.90 9.88 7.44
C LEU A 100 -18.66 9.28 8.83
N GLU A 101 -19.40 9.75 9.83
CA GLU A 101 -19.33 9.22 11.20
C GLU A 101 -19.70 7.73 11.26
N ILE A 102 -20.81 7.34 10.61
CA ILE A 102 -21.22 5.93 10.51
C ILE A 102 -20.15 5.11 9.79
N ALA A 103 -19.60 5.61 8.69
CA ALA A 103 -18.53 4.94 7.95
C ALA A 103 -17.27 4.73 8.81
N CYS A 104 -16.90 5.72 9.64
CA CYS A 104 -15.78 5.60 10.59
C CYS A 104 -16.04 4.52 11.64
N HIS A 105 -17.23 4.49 12.26
CA HIS A 105 -17.57 3.46 13.24
C HIS A 105 -17.55 2.05 12.62
N LEU A 106 -18.17 1.89 11.45
CA LEU A 106 -18.15 0.62 10.72
C LEU A 106 -16.74 0.19 10.33
N ALA A 107 -15.90 1.14 9.90
CA ALA A 107 -14.51 0.84 9.52
C ALA A 107 -13.72 0.33 10.71
N ILE A 108 -13.88 0.94 11.89
CA ILE A 108 -13.22 0.50 13.12
C ILE A 108 -13.65 -0.93 13.51
N ILE A 109 -14.95 -1.22 13.45
CA ILE A 109 -15.48 -2.55 13.77
C ILE A 109 -14.91 -3.61 12.82
N ILE A 110 -15.01 -3.35 11.51
CA ILE A 110 -14.56 -4.30 10.47
C ILE A 110 -13.03 -4.45 10.49
N PHE A 111 -12.28 -3.38 10.74
CA PHE A 111 -10.82 -3.42 10.77
C PHE A 111 -10.28 -4.27 11.93
N ASN A 112 -10.88 -4.18 13.11
CA ASN A 112 -10.39 -4.88 14.29
C ASN A 112 -10.86 -6.35 14.33
N ASP A 113 -12.15 -6.59 14.07
CA ASP A 113 -12.78 -7.90 14.34
C ASP A 113 -13.57 -8.46 13.13
N GLY A 114 -13.45 -7.80 11.98
CA GLY A 114 -14.10 -8.23 10.74
C GLY A 114 -15.63 -8.19 10.79
N TYR A 115 -16.24 -8.95 9.90
CA TYR A 115 -17.70 -9.02 9.76
C TYR A 115 -18.40 -9.72 10.93
N PHE A 116 -17.65 -10.45 11.77
CA PHE A 116 -18.21 -11.10 12.95
C PHE A 116 -18.71 -10.07 13.98
N ALA A 117 -17.89 -9.07 14.31
CA ALA A 117 -18.30 -7.99 15.22
C ALA A 117 -19.37 -7.09 14.59
N LEU A 118 -19.33 -6.89 13.27
CA LEU A 118 -20.40 -6.19 12.57
C LEU A 118 -21.74 -6.93 12.73
N GLY A 119 -21.74 -8.26 12.56
CA GLY A 119 -22.94 -9.08 12.74
C GLY A 119 -23.55 -8.95 14.14
N LYS A 120 -22.71 -8.98 15.19
CA LYS A 120 -23.16 -8.74 16.58
C LYS A 120 -23.78 -7.36 16.76
N THR A 121 -23.14 -6.34 16.19
CA THR A 121 -23.63 -4.96 16.26
C THR A 121 -25.01 -4.84 15.62
N ILE A 122 -25.18 -5.40 14.41
CA ILE A 122 -26.46 -5.39 13.69
C ILE A 122 -27.53 -6.15 14.48
N GLN A 123 -27.19 -7.31 15.06
CA GLN A 123 -28.14 -8.09 15.87
C GLN A 123 -28.69 -7.29 17.05
N ILE A 124 -27.81 -6.59 17.80
CA ILE A 124 -28.23 -5.74 18.93
C ILE A 124 -29.16 -4.63 18.45
N PHE A 125 -28.87 -3.99 17.32
CA PHE A 125 -29.76 -2.96 16.75
C PHE A 125 -31.12 -3.54 16.34
N SER A 126 -31.16 -4.74 15.76
CA SER A 126 -32.41 -5.42 15.40
C SER A 126 -33.24 -5.75 16.64
N GLU A 127 -32.63 -6.26 17.69
CA GLU A 127 -33.30 -6.57 18.97
C GLU A 127 -33.85 -5.29 19.63
N ALA A 128 -33.05 -4.23 19.68
CA ALA A 128 -33.49 -2.93 20.22
C ALA A 128 -34.65 -2.33 19.42
N PHE A 129 -34.63 -2.45 18.10
CA PHE A 129 -35.70 -1.95 17.23
C PHE A 129 -37.03 -2.68 17.46
N LEU A 130 -36.98 -4.01 17.63
CA LEU A 130 -38.16 -4.81 17.97
C LEU A 130 -38.75 -4.41 19.32
N ILE A 131 -37.91 -4.21 20.33
CA ILE A 131 -38.35 -3.75 21.66
C ILE A 131 -39.04 -2.38 21.56
N ILE A 132 -38.50 -1.46 20.77
CA ILE A 132 -39.12 -0.14 20.56
C ILE A 132 -40.49 -0.28 19.90
N ILE A 133 -40.62 -1.10 18.85
CA ILE A 133 -41.92 -1.35 18.21
C ILE A 133 -42.94 -1.88 19.22
N GLU A 134 -42.55 -2.87 20.03
CA GLU A 134 -43.41 -3.45 21.06
C GLU A 134 -43.76 -2.45 22.18
N MET A 135 -42.81 -1.60 22.60
CA MET A 135 -43.03 -0.60 23.66
C MET A 135 -43.99 0.51 23.24
N PHE A 136 -44.04 0.84 21.95
CA PHE A 136 -44.82 1.96 21.42
C PHE A 136 -46.05 1.52 20.61
N ASP A 137 -46.37 0.21 20.60
CA ASP A 137 -47.48 -0.38 19.84
C ASP A 137 -47.50 0.10 18.37
N ILE A 138 -46.32 0.19 17.75
CA ILE A 138 -46.18 0.65 16.35
C ILE A 138 -46.48 -0.54 15.42
N TYR A 139 -47.77 -0.86 15.27
CA TYR A 139 -48.27 -1.87 14.32
C TYR A 139 -49.14 -1.25 13.23
#